data_AF-A0A1L9T956-F1
#
_entry.id   AF-A0A1L9T956-F1
#
_cell.length_a   1.000
_cell.length_b   1.000
_cell.length_c   1.000
_cell.angle_alpha   90.00
_cell.angle_beta   90.00
_cell.angle_gamma   90.00
#
_symmetry.space_group_name_H-M   'P 1'
#
loop_
_entity.id
_entity.type
_entity.pdbx_description
1 polymer ?
#
loop_
_entity_poly.entity_id
_entity_poly.type
_entity_poly.pdbx_seq_one_letter_code
_entity_poly.pdbx_strand_id
1 'polypeptide(L)'
;MKVHVYSVIYTRDQVYGVLERLSGEKVPREYISEDEINTRIEKARVALNQNPEDISALTTFTVSQLFRSWGMRGENTPEYAVYLGYLSDKDLYPDFAPISDSRTMLGRFLKGRLEESTRPRNNGMFLKWQQYCCFQC
;
A
#
# COMPACT_ATOMS: atom_id res chain seq x y z
N MET A 1 9.34 -0.12 -25.88
CA MET A 1 10.10 0.61 -24.84
C MET A 1 9.21 0.76 -23.62
N LYS A 2 9.68 0.43 -22.41
CA LYS A 2 8.90 0.54 -21.17
C LYS A 2 9.52 1.64 -20.30
N VAL A 3 8.70 2.52 -19.75
CA VAL A 3 9.12 3.63 -18.92
C VAL A 3 8.50 3.47 -17.53
N HIS A 4 9.31 3.59 -16.49
CA HIS A 4 8.85 3.63 -15.11
C HIS A 4 8.80 5.09 -14.66
N VAL A 5 7.65 5.51 -14.15
CA VAL A 5 7.39 6.89 -13.74
C VAL A 5 7.07 6.93 -12.25
N TYR A 6 7.79 7.74 -11.48
CA TYR A 6 7.53 7.92 -10.06
C TYR A 6 7.86 9.34 -9.60
N SER A 7 7.18 9.81 -8.55
CA SER A 7 7.43 11.13 -7.96
C SER A 7 8.31 11.03 -6.72
N VAL A 8 7.93 10.17 -5.78
CA VAL A 8 8.59 9.98 -4.48
C VAL A 8 8.55 8.50 -4.14
N ILE A 9 9.60 8.02 -3.47
CA ILE A 9 9.68 6.67 -2.94
C ILE A 9 9.59 6.78 -1.42
N TYR A 10 8.73 5.98 -0.81
CA TYR A 10 8.66 5.84 0.63
C TYR A 10 8.69 4.38 1.05
N THR A 11 9.35 4.12 2.17
CA THR A 11 9.09 2.93 2.97
C THR A 11 7.79 3.11 3.75
N ARG A 12 7.20 1.99 4.20
CA ARG A 12 6.00 2.03 5.05
C ARG A 12 6.23 2.84 6.34
N ASP A 13 7.40 2.69 6.96
CA ASP A 13 7.78 3.45 8.15
C ASP A 13 7.84 4.97 7.88
N GLN A 14 8.31 5.38 6.70
CA GLN A 14 8.31 6.79 6.31
C GLN A 14 6.88 7.34 6.12
N VAL A 15 5.98 6.54 5.55
CA VAL A 15 4.55 6.90 5.44
C VAL A 15 3.93 7.06 6.84
N TYR A 16 4.15 6.11 7.75
CA TYR A 16 3.70 6.24 9.15
C TYR A 16 4.26 7.50 9.80
N GLY A 17 5.56 7.78 9.65
CA GLY A 17 6.17 8.98 10.19
C GLY A 17 5.57 10.28 9.65
N VAL A 18 5.16 10.31 8.37
CA VAL A 18 4.45 11.46 7.80
C VAL A 18 3.05 11.58 8.39
N LEU A 19 2.30 10.49 8.48
CA LEU A 19 0.94 10.46 9.01
C LEU A 19 0.89 10.88 10.49
N GLU A 20 1.73 10.28 11.33
CA GLU A 20 1.81 10.60 12.77
C GLU A 20 2.16 12.07 13.00
N ARG A 21 3.09 12.62 12.21
CA ARG A 21 3.46 14.04 12.31
C ARG A 21 2.32 14.96 11.91
N LEU A 22 1.55 14.60 10.88
CA LEU A 22 0.44 15.41 10.39
C LEU A 22 -0.80 15.30 11.27
N SER A 23 -1.06 14.15 11.89
CA SER A 23 -2.20 13.94 12.79
C SER A 23 -1.91 14.32 14.24
N GLY A 24 -0.65 14.29 14.67
CA GLY A 24 -0.27 14.38 16.08
C GLY A 24 -0.50 13.10 16.88
N GLU A 25 -0.93 12.02 16.22
CA GLU A 25 -1.24 10.72 16.84
C GLU A 25 -0.08 9.75 16.68
N LYS A 26 0.02 8.76 17.58
CA LYS A 26 0.93 7.61 17.44
C LYS A 26 0.18 6.37 17.02
N VAL A 27 0.67 5.70 15.99
CA VAL A 27 0.03 4.50 15.45
C VAL A 27 0.80 3.27 15.94
N PRO A 28 0.15 2.32 16.64
CA PRO A 28 0.80 1.07 17.02
C PRO A 28 1.20 0.29 15.76
N ARG A 29 2.39 -0.29 15.78
CA ARG A 29 2.94 -1.04 14.64
C ARG A 29 2.89 -2.53 14.93
N GLU A 30 2.31 -3.28 14.01
CA GLU A 30 2.36 -4.73 13.99
C GLU A 30 3.23 -5.15 12.82
N TYR A 31 4.27 -5.94 13.09
CA TYR A 31 5.17 -6.45 12.06
C TYR A 31 4.84 -7.90 11.78
N ILE A 32 4.87 -8.27 10.50
CA ILE A 32 4.60 -9.63 10.05
C ILE A 32 5.86 -10.16 9.39
N SER A 33 6.29 -11.36 9.78
CA SER A 33 7.44 -12.03 9.19
C SER A 33 7.14 -12.57 7.79
N GLU A 34 8.17 -12.78 6.97
CA GLU A 34 8.01 -13.41 5.66
C GLU A 34 7.45 -14.84 5.78
N ASP A 35 7.90 -15.61 6.78
CA ASP A 35 7.40 -16.97 7.04
C ASP A 35 5.90 -16.98 7.39
N GLU A 36 5.44 -15.98 8.14
CA GLU A 36 4.02 -15.85 8.45
C GLU A 36 3.20 -15.50 7.20
N ILE A 37 3.69 -14.58 6.35
CA ILE A 37 3.05 -14.26 5.07
C ILE A 37 2.99 -15.49 4.17
N ASN A 38 4.08 -16.25 4.05
CA ASN A 38 4.12 -17.49 3.28
C ASN A 38 3.12 -18.52 3.83
N THR A 39 3.02 -18.66 5.14
CA THR A 39 2.04 -19.52 5.79
C THR A 39 0.60 -19.10 5.47
N ARG A 40 0.30 -17.79 5.48
CA ARG A 40 -1.03 -17.26 5.11
C ARG A 40 -1.38 -17.57 3.64
N ILE A 41 -0.42 -17.38 2.73
CA ILE A 41 -0.57 -17.71 1.30
C ILE A 41 -0.91 -19.18 1.12
N GLU A 42 -0.15 -20.07 1.77
CA GLU A 42 -0.32 -21.51 1.63
C GLU A 42 -1.66 -22.00 2.17
N LYS A 43 -2.07 -21.53 3.35
CA LYS A 43 -3.38 -21.87 3.92
C LYS A 43 -4.53 -21.40 3.04
N ALA A 44 -4.45 -20.16 2.54
CA ALA A 44 -5.47 -19.60 1.67
C ALA A 44 -5.54 -20.34 0.32
N ARG A 45 -4.40 -20.76 -0.23
CA ARG A 45 -4.32 -21.58 -1.44
C ARG A 45 -5.00 -22.93 -1.25
N VAL A 46 -4.76 -23.61 -0.13
CA VAL A 46 -5.42 -24.90 0.18
C VAL A 46 -6.93 -24.73 0.28
N ALA A 47 -7.41 -23.67 0.95
CA ALA A 47 -8.84 -23.37 1.05
C ALA A 47 -9.48 -23.10 -0.32
N LEU A 48 -8.83 -22.32 -1.18
CA LEU A 48 -9.30 -22.04 -2.55
C LEU A 48 -9.32 -23.28 -3.44
N ASN A 49 -8.38 -24.22 -3.26
CA ASN A 49 -8.40 -25.50 -3.99
C ASN A 49 -9.61 -26.36 -3.58
N GLN A 50 -10.11 -26.23 -2.35
CA GLN A 50 -11.29 -26.94 -1.87
C GLN A 50 -12.59 -26.21 -2.28
N ASN A 51 -12.59 -24.88 -2.18
CA ASN A 51 -13.71 -24.03 -2.59
C ASN A 51 -13.19 -22.77 -3.31
N PRO A 52 -13.20 -22.75 -4.65
CA PRO A 52 -12.76 -21.59 -5.42
C PRO A 52 -13.59 -20.32 -5.19
N GLU A 53 -14.82 -20.43 -4.67
CA GLU A 53 -15.70 -19.31 -4.38
C GLU A 53 -15.56 -18.75 -2.96
N ASP A 54 -14.61 -19.26 -2.15
CA ASP A 54 -14.32 -18.70 -0.83
C ASP A 54 -13.67 -17.31 -0.95
N ILE A 55 -14.49 -16.28 -0.84
CA ILE A 55 -14.09 -14.87 -0.92
C ILE A 55 -13.09 -14.48 0.18
N SER A 56 -13.19 -15.08 1.36
CA SER A 56 -12.27 -14.80 2.47
C SER A 56 -10.88 -15.37 2.18
N ALA A 57 -10.82 -16.60 1.68
CA ALA A 57 -9.58 -17.22 1.24
C ALA A 57 -8.98 -16.46 0.04
N LEU A 58 -9.79 -16.04 -0.92
CA LEU A 58 -9.35 -15.24 -2.08
C LEU A 58 -8.74 -13.90 -1.64
N THR A 59 -9.40 -13.21 -0.71
CA THR A 59 -8.90 -11.94 -0.16
C THR A 59 -7.58 -12.15 0.56
N THR A 60 -7.50 -13.16 1.43
CA THR A 60 -6.27 -13.48 2.19
C THR A 60 -5.13 -13.84 1.26
N PHE A 61 -5.39 -14.67 0.24
CA PHE A 61 -4.39 -15.08 -0.75
C PHE A 61 -3.85 -13.87 -1.51
N THR A 62 -4.73 -13.04 -2.06
CA THR A 62 -4.36 -11.90 -2.90
C THR A 62 -3.62 -10.82 -2.09
N VAL A 63 -4.10 -10.48 -0.90
CA VAL A 63 -3.48 -9.47 -0.03
C VAL A 63 -2.11 -9.94 0.47
N SER A 64 -1.99 -11.21 0.88
CA SER A 64 -0.70 -11.74 1.36
C SER A 64 0.35 -11.82 0.23
N GLN A 65 -0.06 -12.22 -0.98
CA GLN A 65 0.81 -12.20 -2.16
C GLN A 65 1.26 -10.77 -2.50
N LEU A 66 0.34 -9.80 -2.43
CA LEU A 66 0.67 -8.38 -2.63
C LEU A 66 1.68 -7.89 -1.59
N PHE A 67 1.47 -8.18 -0.29
CA PHE A 67 2.41 -7.77 0.75
C PHE A 67 3.79 -8.41 0.62
N ARG A 68 3.87 -9.67 0.18
CA ARG A 68 5.15 -10.31 -0.10
C ARG A 68 5.87 -9.67 -1.30
N SER A 69 5.14 -9.40 -2.38
CA SER A 69 5.67 -8.75 -3.59
C SER A 69 6.17 -7.33 -3.29
N TRP A 70 5.28 -6.52 -2.73
CA TRP A 70 5.51 -5.10 -2.51
C TRP A 70 6.38 -4.83 -1.27
N GLY A 71 6.00 -5.40 -0.13
CA GLY A 71 6.57 -5.06 1.18
C GLY A 71 7.88 -5.78 1.51
N MET A 72 8.10 -6.98 0.98
CA MET A 72 9.31 -7.77 1.26
C MET A 72 10.28 -7.76 0.08
N ARG A 73 9.80 -8.12 -1.12
CA ARG A 73 10.66 -8.25 -2.31
C ARG A 73 10.95 -6.92 -3.03
N GLY A 74 10.18 -5.87 -2.75
CA GLY A 74 10.39 -4.55 -3.33
C GLY A 74 10.17 -4.49 -4.84
N GLU A 75 9.25 -5.29 -5.38
CA GLU A 75 9.03 -5.40 -6.84
C GLU A 75 8.48 -4.11 -7.48
N ASN A 76 8.10 -3.11 -6.69
CA ASN A 76 7.63 -1.81 -7.14
C ASN A 76 8.69 -0.69 -7.03
N THR A 77 9.94 -1.04 -6.74
CA THR A 77 11.03 -0.06 -6.57
C THR A 77 11.65 0.33 -7.93
N PRO A 78 12.20 1.55 -8.08
CA PRO A 78 12.92 1.89 -9.30
C PRO A 78 14.10 0.97 -9.58
N GLU A 79 14.78 0.46 -8.55
CA GLU A 79 15.87 -0.50 -8.69
C GLU A 79 15.38 -1.79 -9.37
N TYR A 80 14.19 -2.28 -8.98
CA TYR A 80 13.57 -3.43 -9.64
C TYR A 80 13.13 -3.11 -11.08
N ALA A 81 12.65 -1.89 -11.34
CA ALA A 81 12.31 -1.45 -12.69
C ALA A 81 13.55 -1.42 -13.61
N VAL A 82 14.70 -0.95 -13.11
CA VAL A 82 15.99 -0.97 -13.81
C VAL A 82 16.42 -2.41 -14.10
N TYR A 83 16.31 -3.31 -13.11
CA TYR A 83 16.60 -4.74 -13.30
C TYR A 83 15.75 -5.36 -14.43
N LEU A 84 14.49 -4.95 -14.57
CA LEU A 84 13.59 -5.39 -15.65
C LEU A 84 13.81 -4.68 -17.00
N GLY A 85 14.79 -3.77 -17.09
CA GLY A 85 15.13 -3.03 -18.31
C GLY A 85 14.19 -1.86 -18.64
N TYR A 86 13.50 -1.29 -17.64
CA TYR A 86 12.71 -0.08 -17.82
C TYR A 86 13.63 1.15 -17.88
N LEU A 87 13.24 2.15 -18.66
CA LEU A 87 13.85 3.48 -18.59
C LEU A 87 13.20 4.30 -17.48
N SER A 88 14.00 5.12 -16.81
CA SER A 88 13.52 6.06 -15.79
C SER A 88 12.91 7.30 -16.43
N ASP A 89 11.78 7.78 -15.91
CA ASP A 89 11.24 9.09 -16.25
C ASP A 89 12.23 10.22 -15.94
N LYS A 90 13.09 10.04 -14.93
CA LYS A 90 14.12 11.01 -14.53
C LYS A 90 15.22 11.17 -15.57
N ASP A 91 15.53 10.11 -16.31
CA ASP A 91 16.54 10.16 -17.37
C ASP A 91 15.95 10.74 -18.66
N LEU A 92 14.68 10.43 -18.93
CA LEU A 92 13.98 10.88 -20.13
C LEU A 92 13.50 12.34 -20.03
N TYR A 93 13.11 12.77 -18.83
CA TYR A 93 12.51 14.07 -18.56
C TYR A 93 13.07 14.66 -17.25
N PRO A 94 14.35 15.06 -17.21
CA PRO A 94 15.00 15.53 -15.99
C PRO A 94 14.35 16.80 -15.40
N ASP A 95 13.73 17.62 -16.25
CA ASP A 95 13.07 18.86 -15.85
C ASP A 95 11.61 18.64 -15.41
N PHE A 96 11.09 17.41 -15.47
CA PHE A 96 9.72 17.11 -15.08
C PHE A 96 9.55 17.13 -13.55
N ALA A 97 8.83 18.14 -13.06
CA ALA A 97 8.43 18.25 -11.66
C ALA A 97 7.01 17.68 -11.44
N PRO A 98 6.83 16.68 -10.54
CA PRO A 98 5.50 16.18 -10.20
C PRO A 98 4.60 17.26 -9.61
N ILE A 99 3.30 17.20 -9.93
CA ILE A 99 2.26 18.22 -9.58
C ILE A 99 2.12 18.45 -8.06
N SER A 100 2.45 17.46 -7.25
CA SER A 100 2.41 17.61 -5.79
C SER A 100 3.44 16.72 -5.12
N ASP A 101 4.14 17.28 -4.13
CA ASP A 101 4.90 16.46 -3.20
C ASP A 101 3.95 15.58 -2.38
N SER A 102 4.43 14.41 -1.98
CA SER A 102 3.63 13.39 -1.31
C SER A 102 3.09 13.82 0.06
N ARG A 103 3.73 14.80 0.75
CA ARG A 103 3.20 15.37 2.01
C ARG A 103 1.98 16.23 1.74
N THR A 104 2.00 17.00 0.65
CA THR A 104 0.84 17.79 0.21
C THR A 104 -0.37 16.87 -0.08
N MET A 105 -0.17 15.73 -0.74
CA MET A 105 -1.24 14.75 -0.93
C MET A 105 -1.75 14.16 0.39
N LEU A 106 -0.86 13.69 1.27
CA LEU A 106 -1.23 13.09 2.55
C LEU A 106 -1.93 14.11 3.48
N GLY A 107 -1.49 15.36 3.48
CA GLY A 107 -2.15 16.44 4.22
C GLY A 107 -3.56 16.73 3.73
N ARG A 108 -3.77 16.75 2.40
CA ARG A 108 -5.11 16.89 1.80
C ARG A 108 -6.02 15.71 2.18
N PHE A 109 -5.48 14.50 2.15
CA PHE A 109 -6.21 13.30 2.57
C PHE A 109 -6.65 13.39 4.03
N LEU A 110 -5.73 13.71 4.94
CA LEU A 110 -6.05 13.83 6.36
C LEU A 110 -7.07 14.94 6.63
N LYS A 111 -6.93 16.09 5.97
CA LYS A 111 -7.91 17.17 6.07
C LYS A 111 -9.30 16.72 5.60
N GLY A 112 -9.39 16.06 4.44
CA GLY A 112 -10.65 15.51 3.93
C GLY A 112 -11.27 14.47 4.86
N ARG A 113 -10.44 13.61 5.50
CA ARG A 113 -10.90 12.62 6.48
C ARG A 113 -11.48 13.29 7.73
N LEU A 114 -10.83 14.34 8.23
CA LEU A 114 -11.34 15.12 9.37
C LEU A 114 -12.70 15.73 9.02
N GLU A 115 -12.85 16.31 7.84
CA GLU A 115 -14.12 16.86 7.35
C GLU A 115 -15.21 15.78 7.20
N GLU A 116 -14.88 14.59 6.68
CA GLU A 116 -15.82 13.47 6.57
C GLU A 116 -16.23 12.90 7.94
N SER A 117 -15.31 12.83 8.91
CA SER A 117 -15.60 12.33 10.26
C SER A 117 -16.65 13.15 11.01
N THR A 118 -16.84 14.41 10.62
CA THR A 118 -17.84 15.32 11.20
C THR A 118 -19.23 15.19 10.58
N ARG A 119 -19.39 14.39 9.50
CA ARG A 119 -20.69 14.15 8.86
C ARG A 119 -21.41 12.94 9.49
N PRO A 120 -22.75 12.98 9.63
CA PRO A 120 -23.52 11.82 10.11
C PRO A 120 -23.36 10.65 9.13
N ARG A 121 -22.83 9.52 9.60
CA ARG A 121 -22.47 8.36 8.76
C ARG A 121 -23.69 7.46 8.48
N ASN A 122 -24.09 7.38 7.22
CA ASN A 122 -24.87 6.26 6.66
C ASN A 122 -23.99 5.54 5.63
N ASN A 123 -23.36 4.41 6.03
CA ASN A 123 -23.05 3.22 5.21
C ASN A 123 -21.82 2.44 5.74
N GLY A 124 -22.06 1.19 6.14
CA GLY A 124 -21.09 0.29 6.80
C GLY A 124 -20.09 -0.43 5.89
N MET A 125 -20.08 -0.20 4.58
CA MET A 125 -19.25 -0.98 3.66
C MET A 125 -17.88 -0.34 3.34
N PHE A 126 -17.80 0.99 3.32
CA PHE A 126 -16.58 1.72 2.94
C PHE A 126 -15.48 1.69 4.03
N LEU A 127 -15.89 1.67 5.30
CA LEU A 127 -14.99 1.66 6.47
C LEU A 127 -14.23 0.34 6.63
N LYS A 128 -14.81 -0.80 6.25
CA LYS A 128 -14.10 -2.09 6.29
C LYS A 128 -12.94 -2.12 5.29
N TRP A 129 -13.13 -1.62 4.08
CA TRP A 129 -12.09 -1.63 3.04
C TRP A 129 -10.89 -0.73 3.36
N GLN A 130 -11.12 0.45 3.96
CA GLN A 130 -10.01 1.34 4.37
C GLN A 130 -9.14 0.72 5.47
N GLN A 131 -9.72 -0.08 6.36
CA GLN A 131 -8.98 -0.71 7.46
C GLN A 131 -8.04 -1.82 6.93
N TYR A 132 -8.46 -2.57 5.91
CA TYR A 132 -7.63 -3.61 5.27
C TYR A 132 -6.54 -3.06 4.33
N CYS A 133 -6.81 -1.95 3.61
CA CYS A 133 -5.82 -1.39 2.67
C CYS A 133 -4.85 -0.39 3.29
N CYS A 134 -5.17 0.26 4.40
CA CYS A 134 -4.34 1.34 4.96
C CYS A 134 -3.70 1.05 6.32
N PHE A 135 -4.16 0.08 7.12
CA PHE A 135 -3.75 0.03 8.54
C PHE A 135 -3.56 -1.35 9.17
N GLN A 136 -3.60 -2.44 8.40
CA GLN A 136 -3.22 -3.76 8.90
C GLN A 136 -2.11 -4.35 8.05
N CYS A 137 -0.90 -3.82 8.26
CA CYS A 137 0.42 -4.45 8.11
C CYS A 137 1.53 -3.43 8.43
#